data_AF-A0A9W6T8K9-F1
#
_entry.id   AF-A0A9W6T8K9-F1
#
_cell.length_a   1.000
_cell.length_b   1.000
_cell.length_c   1.000
_cell.angle_alpha   90.00
_cell.angle_beta   90.00
_cell.angle_gamma   90.00
#
_symmetry.space_group_name_H-M   'P 1'
#
loop_
_entity.id
_entity.type
_entity.pdbx_description
1 polymer ?
#
loop_
_entity_poly.entity_id
_entity_poly.type
_entity_poly.pdbx_seq_one_letter_code
_entity_poly.pdbx_strand_id
1 'polypeptide(L)'
;MRCLFTEETLKTFGEDTRSVHFLSYPVVKEELFDEKIELAVARMQKVIDLGRNIREKKTISLKTPLKTLVILHSDEGYLKDVESLKTYIIEELNVRDLIITSDENKYGVEYRAVADWPVLGKKLKKDAKKVKEALPKLSSDEVKDYLETGKVQVADIDLVKGDLTVLRGLPESKVNDGQEVRSEGDVLVILDIKVYPELKTEGVAREIVNRIQKLRKKCNLQQTDDVIVQYDIKKDTIGLQDAINDHSDMLEKTCRRPLELRSDVSNEVISDEEFSINDSIITLRLLKL
;
A
#
# COMPACT_ATOMS: atom_id res chain seq x y z
N MET A 1 -33.14 -7.58 -27.22
CA MET A 1 -32.39 -8.24 -26.14
C MET A 1 -30.91 -8.06 -26.46
N ARG A 2 -30.17 -7.24 -25.71
CA ARG A 2 -28.72 -7.07 -25.95
C ARG A 2 -28.03 -8.36 -25.51
N CYS A 3 -27.29 -8.99 -26.41
CA CYS A 3 -26.44 -10.12 -26.06
C CYS A 3 -25.34 -9.59 -25.12
N LEU A 4 -25.19 -10.22 -23.95
CA LEU A 4 -24.21 -9.79 -22.94
C LEU A 4 -22.76 -10.12 -23.34
N PHE A 5 -22.59 -11.04 -24.29
CA PHE A 5 -21.29 -11.48 -24.82
C PHE A 5 -21.26 -11.22 -26.32
N THR A 6 -20.15 -10.65 -26.81
CA THR A 6 -19.96 -10.45 -28.25
C THR A 6 -19.55 -11.75 -28.93
N GLU A 7 -19.83 -11.85 -30.23
CA GLU A 7 -19.45 -13.03 -31.01
C GLU A 7 -17.93 -13.26 -30.99
N GLU A 8 -17.13 -12.19 -31.00
CA GLU A 8 -15.67 -12.24 -30.86
C GLU A 8 -15.23 -12.89 -29.55
N THR A 9 -15.89 -12.54 -28.43
CA THR A 9 -15.59 -13.17 -27.13
C THR A 9 -16.00 -14.63 -27.10
N LEU A 10 -17.06 -15.04 -27.80
CA LEU A 10 -17.45 -16.46 -27.83
C LEU A 10 -16.50 -17.29 -28.70
N LYS A 11 -15.96 -16.72 -29.78
CA LYS A 11 -14.97 -17.38 -30.65
C LYS A 11 -13.69 -17.79 -29.94
N THR A 12 -13.30 -17.10 -28.86
CA THR A 12 -12.11 -17.49 -28.09
C THR A 12 -12.30 -18.77 -27.28
N PHE A 13 -13.54 -19.23 -27.06
CA PHE A 13 -13.85 -20.39 -26.22
C PHE A 13 -14.49 -21.56 -26.97
N GLY A 14 -14.91 -21.37 -28.23
CA GLY A 14 -15.44 -22.44 -29.06
C GLY A 14 -15.93 -21.95 -30.43
N GLU A 15 -16.31 -22.91 -31.29
CA GLU A 15 -16.77 -22.60 -32.65
C GLU A 15 -18.25 -22.15 -32.69
N ASP A 16 -19.08 -22.60 -31.74
CA ASP A 16 -20.50 -22.21 -31.68
C ASP A 16 -20.70 -20.93 -30.87
N THR A 17 -20.85 -19.82 -31.59
CA THR A 17 -20.93 -18.47 -31.03
C THR A 17 -22.37 -18.00 -30.81
N ARG A 18 -23.37 -18.86 -31.03
CA ARG A 18 -24.79 -18.49 -30.92
C ARG A 18 -25.21 -18.23 -29.47
N SER A 19 -24.60 -18.94 -28.53
CA SER A 19 -24.86 -18.81 -27.10
C SER A 19 -23.78 -19.48 -26.27
N VAL A 20 -23.53 -18.96 -25.06
CA VAL A 20 -22.67 -19.61 -24.05
C VAL A 20 -23.13 -21.03 -23.73
N HIS A 21 -24.41 -21.35 -23.90
CA HIS A 21 -24.96 -22.68 -23.65
C HIS A 21 -24.46 -23.75 -24.61
N PHE A 22 -23.86 -23.36 -25.74
CA PHE A 22 -23.27 -24.29 -26.71
C PHE A 22 -21.77 -24.49 -26.50
N LEU A 23 -21.15 -23.78 -25.56
CA LEU A 23 -19.75 -23.97 -25.21
C LEU A 23 -19.59 -25.16 -24.26
N SER A 24 -18.50 -25.90 -24.42
CA SER A 24 -18.14 -26.97 -23.49
C SER A 24 -17.71 -26.39 -22.15
N TYR A 25 -18.00 -27.12 -21.07
CA TYR A 25 -17.53 -26.75 -19.74
C TYR A 25 -15.99 -26.77 -19.71
N PRO A 26 -15.31 -25.81 -19.07
CA PRO A 26 -13.86 -25.80 -19.01
C PRO A 26 -13.34 -27.04 -18.28
N VAL A 27 -12.31 -27.66 -18.86
CA VAL A 27 -11.61 -28.80 -18.26
C VAL A 27 -10.41 -28.28 -17.49
N VAL A 28 -10.16 -28.86 -16.31
CA VAL A 28 -9.01 -28.52 -15.48
C VAL A 28 -7.72 -28.84 -16.23
N LYS A 29 -6.79 -27.88 -16.24
CA LYS A 29 -5.45 -28.01 -16.80
C LYS A 29 -4.45 -28.14 -15.66
N GLU A 30 -4.28 -29.36 -15.17
CA GLU A 30 -3.40 -29.65 -14.03
C GLU A 30 -1.95 -29.25 -14.30
N GLU A 31 -1.53 -29.20 -15.57
CA GLU A 31 -0.21 -28.74 -15.99
C GLU A 31 0.08 -27.26 -15.68
N LEU A 32 -0.95 -26.46 -15.38
CA LEU A 32 -0.82 -25.05 -15.01
C LEU A 32 -0.67 -24.84 -13.50
N PHE A 33 -0.78 -25.90 -12.68
CA PHE A 33 -0.58 -25.78 -11.25
C PHE A 33 0.91 -25.58 -10.93
N ASP A 34 1.19 -24.50 -10.23
CA ASP A 34 2.54 -24.16 -9.77
C ASP A 34 2.48 -23.72 -8.30
N GLU A 35 2.72 -24.68 -7.41
CA GLU A 35 2.71 -24.46 -5.96
C GLU A 35 3.67 -23.35 -5.52
N LYS A 36 4.76 -23.10 -6.25
CA LYS A 36 5.72 -22.05 -5.91
C LYS A 36 5.13 -20.68 -6.19
N ILE A 37 4.44 -20.52 -7.32
CA ILE A 37 3.74 -19.27 -7.65
C ILE A 37 2.60 -19.05 -6.67
N GLU A 38 1.81 -20.08 -6.37
CA GLU A 38 0.73 -20.00 -5.40
C GLU A 38 1.23 -19.56 -4.02
N LEU A 39 2.34 -20.14 -3.56
CA LEU A 39 2.97 -19.76 -2.30
C LEU A 39 3.48 -18.31 -2.33
N ALA A 40 4.16 -17.89 -3.40
CA ALA A 40 4.67 -16.54 -3.55
C ALA A 40 3.53 -15.50 -3.54
N VAL A 41 2.43 -15.79 -4.26
CA VAL A 41 1.23 -14.93 -4.29
C VAL A 41 0.58 -14.87 -2.91
N ALA A 42 0.45 -15.99 -2.20
CA ALA A 42 -0.10 -16.00 -0.84
C ALA A 42 0.75 -15.17 0.13
N ARG A 43 2.08 -15.28 0.05
CA ARG A 43 3.03 -14.48 0.85
C ARG A 43 2.90 -12.98 0.55
N MET A 44 2.79 -12.62 -0.73
CA MET A 44 2.57 -11.25 -1.17
C MET A 44 1.22 -10.69 -0.66
N GLN A 45 0.13 -11.44 -0.82
CA GLN A 45 -1.19 -11.04 -0.35
C GLN A 45 -1.20 -10.76 1.17
N LYS A 46 -0.58 -11.65 1.95
CA LYS A 46 -0.43 -11.48 3.40
C LYS A 46 0.27 -10.16 3.76
N VAL A 47 1.34 -9.80 3.06
CA VAL A 47 2.03 -8.52 3.25
C VAL A 47 1.11 -7.33 2.92
N ILE A 48 0.39 -7.40 1.80
CA ILE A 48 -0.55 -6.35 1.37
C ILE A 48 -1.64 -6.17 2.41
N ASP A 49 -2.20 -7.26 2.94
CA ASP A 49 -3.24 -7.22 3.96
C ASP A 49 -2.72 -6.57 5.24
N LEU A 50 -1.51 -6.91 5.70
CA LEU A 50 -0.88 -6.26 6.86
C LEU A 50 -0.69 -4.75 6.65
N GLY A 51 -0.22 -4.34 5.48
CA GLY A 51 -0.07 -2.92 5.13
C GLY A 51 -1.42 -2.18 5.07
N ARG A 52 -2.45 -2.80 4.48
CA ARG A 52 -3.82 -2.26 4.43
C ARG A 52 -4.42 -2.10 5.82
N ASN A 53 -4.23 -3.10 6.69
CA ASN A 53 -4.67 -3.04 8.09
C ASN A 53 -4.03 -1.87 8.85
N ILE A 54 -2.75 -1.56 8.61
CA ILE A 54 -2.10 -0.38 9.20
C ILE A 54 -2.78 0.90 8.71
N ARG A 55 -2.93 1.04 7.38
CA ARG A 55 -3.58 2.22 6.76
C ARG A 55 -5.00 2.42 7.28
N GLU A 56 -5.80 1.36 7.36
CA GLU A 56 -7.18 1.42 7.85
C GLU A 56 -7.24 1.85 9.32
N LYS A 57 -6.42 1.23 10.19
CA LYS A 57 -6.37 1.58 11.61
C LYS A 57 -5.95 3.02 11.87
N LYS A 58 -5.14 3.59 10.97
CA LYS A 58 -4.69 5.00 11.03
C LYS A 58 -5.53 5.93 10.17
N THR A 59 -6.59 5.44 9.54
CA THR A 59 -7.50 6.21 8.68
C THR A 59 -6.77 6.90 7.52
N ILE A 60 -5.76 6.24 6.94
CA ILE A 60 -4.97 6.76 5.82
C ILE A 60 -5.54 6.23 4.50
N SER A 61 -5.99 7.13 3.64
CA SER A 61 -6.52 6.76 2.32
C SER A 61 -5.43 6.16 1.42
N LEU A 62 -5.77 5.14 0.62
CA LEU A 62 -4.90 4.57 -0.43
C LEU A 62 -4.47 5.60 -1.48
N LYS A 63 -5.18 6.73 -1.59
CA LYS A 63 -4.80 7.85 -2.46
C LYS A 63 -3.55 8.59 -1.97
N THR A 64 -3.29 8.56 -0.67
CA THR A 64 -2.12 9.21 -0.08
C THR A 64 -0.91 8.29 -0.24
N PRO A 65 0.12 8.70 -1.01
CA PRO A 65 1.34 7.92 -1.13
C PRO A 65 2.10 7.97 0.20
N LEU A 66 2.70 6.84 0.58
CA LEU A 66 3.54 6.73 1.77
C LEU A 66 5.00 6.52 1.36
N LYS A 67 5.93 6.86 2.25
CA LYS A 67 7.35 6.88 1.92
C LYS A 67 7.92 5.48 1.81
N THR A 68 7.83 4.70 2.88
CA THR A 68 8.56 3.44 2.98
C THR A 68 7.73 2.35 3.66
N LEU A 69 7.81 1.15 3.08
CA LEU A 69 7.36 -0.09 3.67
C LEU A 69 8.58 -0.98 3.93
N VAL A 70 8.68 -1.54 5.13
CA VAL A 70 9.74 -2.49 5.49
C VAL A 70 9.10 -3.84 5.79
N ILE A 71 9.56 -4.89 5.13
CA ILE A 71 9.13 -6.27 5.33
C ILE A 71 10.27 -7.02 5.98
N LEU A 72 9.97 -7.64 7.12
CA LEU A 72 10.89 -8.43 7.92
C LEU A 72 10.44 -9.88 7.99
N HIS A 73 11.35 -10.78 7.64
CA HIS A 73 11.15 -12.22 7.73
C HIS A 73 12.50 -12.94 7.91
N SER A 74 12.52 -14.06 8.63
CA SER A 74 13.74 -14.85 8.88
C SER A 74 14.13 -15.76 7.72
N ASP A 75 13.15 -16.34 7.00
CA ASP A 75 13.37 -17.15 5.80
C ASP A 75 13.74 -16.31 4.57
N GLU A 76 14.91 -16.55 3.98
CA GLU A 76 15.34 -15.93 2.73
C GLU A 76 14.47 -16.30 1.54
N GLY A 77 13.87 -17.50 1.53
CA GLY A 77 12.93 -17.92 0.48
C GLY A 77 11.72 -17.01 0.43
N TYR A 78 11.14 -16.71 1.60
CA TYR A 78 10.05 -15.74 1.74
C TYR A 78 10.43 -14.37 1.19
N LEU A 79 11.62 -13.86 1.56
CA LEU A 79 12.09 -12.55 1.10
C LEU A 79 12.25 -12.51 -0.42
N LYS A 80 12.76 -13.58 -1.04
CA LYS A 80 12.91 -13.70 -2.50
C LYS A 80 11.58 -13.72 -3.23
N ASP A 81 10.60 -14.46 -2.71
CA ASP A 81 9.26 -14.52 -3.30
C ASP A 81 8.59 -13.13 -3.29
N VAL A 82 8.65 -12.44 -2.16
CA VAL A 82 8.11 -11.09 -2.01
C VAL A 82 8.86 -10.07 -2.88
N GLU A 83 10.19 -10.17 -2.97
CA GLU A 83 11.01 -9.31 -3.85
C GLU A 83 10.61 -9.50 -5.32
N SER A 84 10.33 -10.73 -5.76
CA SER A 84 9.90 -11.02 -7.12
C SER A 84 8.56 -10.37 -7.50
N LEU A 85 7.71 -10.12 -6.49
CA LEU A 85 6.38 -9.54 -6.64
C LEU A 85 6.29 -8.10 -6.09
N LYS A 86 7.43 -7.44 -5.84
CA LYS A 86 7.47 -6.14 -5.17
C LYS A 86 6.64 -5.05 -5.85
N THR A 87 6.54 -5.07 -7.18
CA THR A 87 5.82 -4.06 -7.95
C THR A 87 4.35 -4.05 -7.56
N TYR A 88 3.73 -5.22 -7.43
CA TYR A 88 2.34 -5.35 -7.00
C TYR A 88 2.15 -4.79 -5.58
N ILE A 89 3.08 -5.05 -4.66
CA ILE A 89 3.00 -4.54 -3.29
C ILE A 89 3.09 -3.01 -3.26
N ILE A 90 4.04 -2.46 -4.03
CA ILE A 90 4.27 -1.01 -4.16
C ILE A 90 3.02 -0.30 -4.69
N GLU A 91 2.41 -0.86 -5.75
CA GLU A 91 1.22 -0.30 -6.39
C GLU A 91 -0.02 -0.42 -5.49
N GLU A 92 -0.26 -1.59 -4.92
CA GLU A 92 -1.43 -1.86 -4.08
C GLU A 92 -1.42 -1.05 -2.77
N LEU A 93 -0.24 -0.86 -2.18
CA LEU A 93 -0.08 -0.08 -0.96
C LEU A 93 0.27 1.39 -1.22
N ASN A 94 0.44 1.83 -2.47
CA ASN A 94 0.87 3.17 -2.86
C ASN A 94 2.02 3.68 -1.96
N VAL A 95 3.12 2.93 -1.94
CA VAL A 95 4.36 3.27 -1.22
C VAL A 95 5.45 3.61 -2.22
N ARG A 96 6.38 4.52 -1.90
CA ARG A 96 7.50 4.82 -2.82
C ARG A 96 8.58 3.75 -2.77
N ASP A 97 9.03 3.42 -1.56
CA ASP A 97 10.14 2.51 -1.34
C ASP A 97 9.68 1.24 -0.59
N LEU A 98 10.16 0.10 -1.06
CA LEU A 98 10.01 -1.19 -0.40
C LEU A 98 11.38 -1.69 0.06
N ILE A 99 11.52 -1.96 1.36
CA ILE A 99 12.74 -2.52 1.94
C ILE A 99 12.43 -3.92 2.45
N ILE A 100 13.16 -4.91 1.95
CA ILE A 100 13.02 -6.31 2.34
C ILE A 100 14.30 -6.73 3.07
N THR A 101 14.16 -7.21 4.30
CA THR A 101 15.31 -7.50 5.17
C THR A 101 15.01 -8.59 6.19
N SER A 102 16.03 -9.29 6.67
CA SER A 102 15.94 -10.18 7.84
C SER A 102 16.46 -9.53 9.13
N ASP A 103 17.06 -8.34 9.03
CA ASP A 103 17.68 -7.63 10.16
C ASP A 103 16.64 -6.86 10.99
N GLU A 104 16.11 -7.52 12.01
CA GLU A 104 15.18 -6.94 12.99
C GLU A 104 15.83 -5.90 13.92
N ASN A 105 17.12 -6.07 14.22
CA ASN A 105 17.84 -5.19 15.16
C ASN A 105 18.00 -3.78 14.59
N LYS A 106 18.29 -3.67 13.29
CA LYS A 106 18.40 -2.39 12.59
C LYS A 106 17.13 -1.53 12.70
N TYR A 107 15.96 -2.16 12.79
CA TYR A 107 14.67 -1.47 12.89
C TYR A 107 14.17 -1.36 14.32
N GLY A 108 14.91 -1.89 15.30
CA GLY A 108 14.56 -1.84 16.72
C GLY A 108 13.30 -2.62 17.04
N VAL A 109 13.11 -3.79 16.43
CA VAL A 109 11.97 -4.65 16.74
C VAL A 109 12.09 -5.17 18.17
N GLU A 110 11.03 -4.97 18.96
CA GLU A 110 10.94 -5.42 20.35
C GLU A 110 9.97 -6.60 20.47
N TYR A 111 10.33 -7.55 21.32
CA TYR A 111 9.52 -8.70 21.64
C TYR A 111 8.76 -8.47 22.95
N ARG A 112 7.44 -8.66 22.92
CA ARG A 112 6.57 -8.53 24.10
C ARG A 112 5.73 -9.79 24.26
N ALA A 113 5.71 -10.35 25.46
CA ALA A 113 4.84 -11.48 25.77
C ALA A 113 3.47 -10.99 26.24
N VAL A 114 2.40 -11.59 25.71
CA VAL A 114 1.02 -11.36 26.13
C VAL A 114 0.40 -12.69 26.54
N ALA A 115 -0.26 -12.70 27.70
CA ALA A 115 -0.99 -13.86 28.19
C ALA A 115 -2.48 -13.80 27.84
N ASP A 116 -3.07 -14.96 27.56
CA ASP A 116 -4.52 -15.13 27.57
C ASP A 116 -4.99 -15.25 29.04
N TRP A 117 -5.41 -14.12 29.61
CA TRP A 117 -5.82 -14.04 31.02
C TRP A 117 -6.97 -15.00 31.40
N PRO A 118 -8.02 -15.18 30.59
CA PRO A 118 -9.04 -16.22 30.83
C PRO A 118 -8.49 -17.63 31.04
N VAL A 119 -7.49 -18.06 30.26
CA VAL A 119 -6.91 -19.40 30.34
C VAL A 119 -5.86 -19.46 31.44
N LEU A 120 -4.90 -18.54 31.40
CA LEU A 120 -3.77 -18.52 32.31
C LEU A 120 -4.19 -18.19 33.75
N GLY A 121 -5.23 -17.37 33.92
CA GLY A 121 -5.80 -17.06 35.23
C GLY A 121 -6.40 -18.28 35.93
N LYS A 122 -7.00 -19.22 35.19
CA LYS A 122 -7.51 -20.50 35.77
C LYS A 122 -6.37 -21.39 36.25
N LYS A 123 -5.24 -21.39 35.54
CA LYS A 123 -4.03 -22.17 35.86
C LYS A 123 -3.30 -21.60 37.09
N LEU A 124 -3.06 -20.29 37.11
CA LEU A 124 -2.22 -19.63 38.11
C LEU A 124 -2.98 -19.12 39.35
N LYS A 125 -4.31 -19.02 39.32
CA LYS A 125 -5.15 -18.59 40.45
C LYS A 125 -4.63 -17.31 41.14
N LYS A 126 -4.10 -17.44 42.37
CA LYS A 126 -3.61 -16.30 43.17
C LYS A 126 -2.35 -15.66 42.58
N ASP A 127 -1.56 -16.44 41.85
CA ASP A 127 -0.30 -16.00 41.27
C ASP A 127 -0.49 -15.26 39.93
N ALA A 128 -1.70 -15.31 39.35
CA ALA A 128 -2.03 -14.58 38.12
C ALA A 128 -1.82 -13.06 38.26
N LYS A 129 -2.08 -12.49 39.45
CA LYS A 129 -1.88 -11.06 39.69
C LYS A 129 -0.40 -10.67 39.66
N LYS A 130 0.48 -11.52 40.20
CA LYS A 130 1.93 -11.30 40.17
C LYS A 130 2.46 -11.34 38.73
N VAL A 131 2.06 -12.35 37.96
CA VAL A 131 2.45 -12.47 36.55
C VAL A 131 1.92 -11.29 35.73
N LYS A 132 0.71 -10.79 36.00
CA LYS A 132 0.16 -9.62 35.30
C LYS A 132 0.95 -8.33 35.51
N GLU A 133 1.54 -8.15 36.69
CA GLU A 133 2.37 -6.97 37.00
C GLU A 133 3.83 -7.12 36.51
N ALA A 134 4.33 -8.36 36.41
CA ALA A 134 5.71 -8.65 36.01
C ALA A 134 5.87 -8.87 34.49
N LEU A 135 4.86 -9.42 33.80
CA LEU A 135 4.92 -9.75 32.37
C LEU A 135 5.28 -8.55 31.48
N PRO A 136 4.74 -7.32 31.69
CA PRO A 136 5.11 -6.16 30.88
C PRO A 136 6.54 -5.64 31.14
N LYS A 137 7.20 -6.09 32.21
CA LYS A 137 8.55 -5.65 32.61
C LYS A 137 9.64 -6.58 32.10
N LEU A 138 9.29 -7.70 31.47
CA LEU A 138 10.24 -8.59 30.82
C LEU A 138 11.00 -7.84 29.74
N SER A 139 12.30 -8.11 29.66
CA SER A 139 13.14 -7.60 28.59
C SER A 139 12.82 -8.31 27.27
N SER A 140 13.11 -7.63 26.15
CA SER A 140 12.94 -8.22 24.82
C SER A 140 13.78 -9.49 24.63
N ASP A 141 14.96 -9.55 25.25
CA ASP A 141 15.87 -10.70 25.15
C ASP A 141 15.29 -11.92 25.88
N GLU A 142 14.72 -11.75 27.09
CA GLU A 142 14.06 -12.84 27.82
C GLU A 142 12.84 -13.40 27.05
N VAL A 143 12.09 -12.53 26.36
CA VAL A 143 10.95 -12.96 25.54
C VAL A 143 11.42 -13.68 24.27
N LYS A 144 12.57 -13.30 23.72
CA LYS A 144 13.19 -13.99 22.58
C LYS A 144 13.71 -15.36 22.99
N ASP A 145 14.36 -15.46 24.15
CA ASP A 145 14.81 -16.73 24.74
C ASP A 145 13.63 -17.67 25.01
N TYR A 146 12.48 -17.14 25.46
CA TYR A 146 11.25 -17.93 25.58
C TYR A 146 10.79 -18.54 24.26
N LEU A 147 10.95 -17.82 23.14
CA LEU A 147 10.55 -18.28 21.82
C LEU A 147 11.41 -19.46 21.34
N GLU A 148 12.70 -19.48 21.72
CA GLU A 148 13.63 -20.55 21.39
C GLU A 148 13.55 -21.74 22.37
N THR A 149 13.52 -21.47 23.67
CA THR A 149 13.57 -22.50 24.73
C THR A 149 12.19 -23.05 25.12
N GLY A 150 11.13 -22.28 24.88
CA GLY A 150 9.76 -22.61 25.27
C GLY A 150 9.49 -22.51 26.77
N LYS A 151 10.38 -21.90 27.57
CA LYS A 151 10.21 -21.70 29.01
C LYS A 151 10.75 -20.35 29.45
N VAL A 152 10.03 -19.67 30.34
CA VAL A 152 10.48 -18.42 30.95
C VAL A 152 9.97 -18.33 32.38
N GLN A 153 10.80 -17.81 33.28
CA GLN A 153 10.44 -17.61 34.67
C GLN A 153 9.99 -16.16 34.88
N VAL A 154 8.76 -15.95 35.34
CA VAL A 154 8.19 -14.62 35.57
C VAL A 154 7.67 -14.54 37.00
N ALA A 155 8.33 -13.74 37.84
CA ALA A 155 7.99 -13.61 39.27
C ALA A 155 7.94 -14.97 40.01
N ASP A 156 9.01 -15.75 39.88
CA ASP A 156 9.20 -17.10 40.47
C ASP A 156 8.21 -18.18 39.96
N ILE A 157 7.58 -17.94 38.81
CA ILE A 157 6.62 -18.87 38.19
C ILE A 157 7.13 -19.27 36.83
N ASP A 158 7.25 -20.58 36.61
CA ASP A 158 7.64 -21.15 35.32
C ASP A 158 6.45 -21.13 34.37
N LEU A 159 6.57 -20.35 33.30
CA LEU A 159 5.64 -20.32 32.18
C LEU A 159 6.22 -21.17 31.05
N VAL A 160 5.39 -22.06 30.52
CA VAL A 160 5.78 -23.00 29.46
C VAL A 160 5.17 -22.60 28.13
N LYS A 161 5.65 -23.21 27.03
CA LYS A 161 5.11 -23.01 25.68
C LYS A 161 3.60 -23.20 25.66
N GLY A 162 2.88 -22.20 25.16
CA GLY A 162 1.41 -22.16 25.11
C GLY A 162 0.76 -21.32 26.22
N ASP A 163 1.49 -20.96 27.27
CA ASP A 163 0.98 -20.04 28.30
C ASP A 163 1.03 -18.57 27.84
N LEU A 164 1.98 -18.24 26.96
CA LEU A 164 2.22 -16.88 26.46
C LEU A 164 2.19 -16.86 24.93
N THR A 165 1.68 -15.76 24.37
CA THR A 165 1.78 -15.41 22.96
C THR A 165 2.80 -14.29 22.81
N VAL A 166 3.79 -14.49 21.96
CA VAL A 166 4.81 -13.47 21.69
C VAL A 166 4.32 -12.56 20.58
N LEU A 167 4.29 -11.26 20.85
CA LEU A 167 4.01 -10.21 19.88
C LEU A 167 5.31 -9.48 19.56
N ARG A 168 5.54 -9.24 18.27
CA ARG A 168 6.62 -8.38 17.80
C ARG A 168 6.07 -6.99 17.56
N GLY A 169 6.75 -5.99 18.08
CA GLY A 169 6.35 -4.59 18.03
C GLY A 169 7.54 -3.64 17.83
N LEU A 170 7.28 -2.35 17.98
CA LEU A 170 8.28 -1.30 17.96
C LEU A 170 8.29 -0.54 19.30
N PRO A 171 9.42 0.07 19.67
CA PRO A 171 9.49 0.98 20.80
C PRO A 171 8.55 2.15 20.60
N GLU A 172 8.02 2.70 21.70
CA GLU A 172 7.11 3.85 21.66
C GLU A 172 7.72 5.05 20.93
N SER A 173 9.04 5.24 21.01
CA SER A 173 9.73 6.31 20.29
C SER A 173 9.54 6.24 18.77
N LYS A 174 9.63 5.05 18.17
CA LYS A 174 9.42 4.84 16.73
C LYS A 174 7.96 4.97 16.32
N VAL A 175 7.05 4.50 17.17
CA VAL A 175 5.60 4.65 16.96
C VAL A 175 5.20 6.13 16.99
N ASN A 176 5.73 6.89 17.96
CA ASN A 176 5.54 8.33 18.04
C ASN A 176 6.19 9.07 16.86
N ASP A 177 7.27 8.52 16.31
CA ASP A 177 7.91 8.98 15.08
C ASP A 177 7.18 8.51 13.80
N GLY A 178 5.95 8.00 13.92
CA GLY A 178 5.09 7.67 12.78
C GLY A 178 5.47 6.38 12.06
N GLN A 179 6.16 5.45 12.72
CA GLN A 179 6.34 4.09 12.21
C GLN A 179 5.34 3.15 12.87
N GLU A 180 4.49 2.53 12.07
CA GLU A 180 3.52 1.55 12.56
C GLU A 180 3.91 0.15 12.16
N VAL A 181 3.67 -0.80 13.06
CA VAL A 181 4.08 -2.19 12.89
C VAL A 181 2.89 -3.13 13.01
N ARG A 182 2.88 -4.14 12.14
CA ARG A 182 2.01 -5.31 12.26
C ARG A 182 2.80 -6.56 12.01
N SER A 183 2.47 -7.59 12.78
CA SER A 183 3.04 -8.92 12.64
C SER A 183 1.93 -9.95 12.58
N GLU A 184 2.13 -10.97 11.77
CA GLU A 184 1.24 -12.12 11.70
C GLU A 184 2.06 -13.39 11.48
N GLY A 185 2.18 -14.20 12.53
CA GLY A 185 3.08 -15.34 12.53
C GLY A 185 4.54 -14.92 12.49
N ASP A 186 5.21 -15.24 11.40
CA ASP A 186 6.64 -15.05 11.16
C ASP A 186 6.99 -13.76 10.39
N VAL A 187 6.03 -13.19 9.65
CA VAL A 187 6.19 -11.93 8.92
C VAL A 187 5.86 -10.72 9.78
N LEU A 188 6.71 -9.70 9.68
CA LEU A 188 6.52 -8.39 10.30
C LEU A 188 6.64 -7.30 9.25
N VAL A 189 5.71 -6.35 9.27
CA VAL A 189 5.63 -5.25 8.33
C VAL A 189 5.63 -3.93 9.11
N ILE A 190 6.54 -3.04 8.76
CA ILE A 190 6.65 -1.68 9.30
C ILE A 190 6.32 -0.70 8.19
N LEU A 191 5.32 0.16 8.42
CA LEU A 191 4.90 1.18 7.48
C LEU A 191 5.16 2.57 8.07
N ASP A 192 5.83 3.41 7.30
CA ASP A 192 5.96 4.83 7.61
C ASP A 192 4.65 5.56 7.25
N ILE A 193 3.96 6.04 8.28
CA ILE A 193 2.66 6.71 8.16
C ILE A 193 2.77 8.23 8.14
N LYS A 194 3.98 8.80 8.19
CA LYS A 194 4.16 10.25 8.09
C LYS A 194 3.80 10.74 6.70
N VAL A 195 2.98 11.79 6.65
CA VAL A 195 2.71 12.51 5.41
C VAL A 195 3.79 13.57 5.24
N TYR A 196 4.79 13.26 4.42
CA TYR A 196 5.85 14.20 4.08
C TYR A 196 5.34 15.27 3.09
N PRO A 197 5.83 16.53 3.16
CA PRO A 197 5.43 17.57 2.22
C PRO A 197 5.63 17.18 0.75
N GLU A 198 6.75 16.51 0.45
CA GLU A 198 7.10 15.98 -0.88
C GLU A 198 6.10 14.94 -1.43
N LEU A 199 5.41 14.21 -0.56
CA LEU A 199 4.37 13.24 -0.92
C LEU A 199 3.02 13.93 -1.12
N LYS A 200 2.79 15.01 -0.36
CA LYS A 200 1.59 15.84 -0.49
C LYS A 200 1.58 16.57 -1.84
N THR A 201 2.70 17.19 -2.24
CA THR A 201 2.82 17.86 -3.55
C THR A 201 2.67 16.87 -4.70
N GLU A 202 3.17 15.64 -4.56
CA GLU A 202 2.97 14.59 -5.57
C GLU A 202 1.49 14.22 -5.72
N GLY A 203 0.76 14.08 -4.60
CA GLY A 203 -0.68 13.81 -4.63
C GLY A 203 -1.46 14.90 -5.39
N VAL A 204 -1.13 16.16 -5.14
CA VAL A 204 -1.71 17.31 -5.84
C VAL A 204 -1.35 17.29 -7.33
N ALA A 205 -0.10 16.98 -7.69
CA ALA A 205 0.32 16.84 -9.09
C ALA A 205 -0.45 15.73 -9.82
N ARG A 206 -0.68 14.57 -9.18
CA ARG A 206 -1.53 13.50 -9.74
C ARG A 206 -2.98 13.95 -9.94
N GLU A 207 -3.51 14.79 -9.05
CA GLU A 207 -4.86 15.35 -9.24
C GLU A 207 -4.91 16.28 -10.46
N ILE A 208 -3.88 17.12 -10.67
CA ILE A 208 -3.75 17.97 -11.87
C ILE A 208 -3.71 17.09 -13.13
N VAL A 209 -2.86 16.05 -13.15
CA VAL A 209 -2.80 15.06 -14.25
C VAL A 209 -4.18 14.47 -14.54
N ASN A 210 -4.92 14.06 -13.51
CA ASN A 210 -6.27 13.52 -13.67
C ASN A 210 -7.23 14.55 -14.28
N ARG A 211 -7.16 15.82 -13.88
CA ARG A 211 -7.98 16.89 -14.49
C ARG A 211 -7.63 17.11 -15.97
N ILE A 212 -6.34 17.15 -16.31
CA ILE A 212 -5.88 17.29 -17.70
C ILE A 212 -6.38 16.11 -18.55
N GLN A 213 -6.25 14.88 -18.06
CA GLN A 213 -6.71 13.69 -18.80
C GLN A 213 -8.22 13.65 -18.99
N LYS A 214 -9.00 14.10 -17.99
CA LYS A 214 -10.45 14.25 -18.14
C LYS A 214 -10.81 15.32 -19.17
N LEU A 215 -10.10 16.45 -19.18
CA LEU A 215 -10.29 17.52 -20.15
C LEU A 215 -9.99 17.05 -21.58
N ARG A 216 -8.86 16.35 -21.78
CA ARG A 216 -8.51 15.72 -23.07
C ARG A 216 -9.61 14.80 -23.59
N LYS A 217 -10.12 13.89 -22.74
CA LYS A 217 -11.21 12.97 -23.09
C LYS A 217 -12.50 13.72 -23.46
N LYS A 218 -12.83 14.80 -22.75
CA LYS A 218 -14.00 15.64 -23.05
C LYS A 218 -13.89 16.31 -24.43
N CYS A 219 -12.68 16.66 -24.84
CA CYS A 219 -12.38 17.23 -26.15
C CYS A 219 -12.14 16.18 -27.25
N ASN A 220 -12.41 14.89 -27.00
CA ASN A 220 -12.12 13.77 -27.91
C ASN A 220 -10.65 13.66 -28.35
N LEU A 221 -9.70 14.14 -27.53
CA LEU A 221 -8.28 14.03 -27.79
C LEU A 221 -7.73 12.68 -27.32
N GLN A 222 -6.85 12.08 -28.12
CA GLN A 222 -6.08 10.90 -27.77
C GLN A 222 -4.88 11.27 -26.90
N GLN A 223 -4.32 10.29 -26.17
CA GLN A 223 -3.14 10.52 -25.33
C GLN A 223 -1.91 10.92 -26.17
N THR A 224 -1.87 10.48 -27.42
CA THR A 224 -0.85 10.80 -28.41
C THR A 224 -0.99 12.19 -29.01
N ASP A 225 -2.12 12.88 -28.83
CA ASP A 225 -2.31 14.18 -29.47
C ASP A 225 -1.45 15.24 -28.79
N ASP A 226 -0.78 16.05 -29.61
CA ASP A 226 0.05 17.16 -29.16
C ASP A 226 -0.83 18.39 -28.93
N VAL A 227 -0.87 18.86 -27.69
CA VAL A 227 -1.60 20.05 -27.26
C VAL A 227 -0.75 20.87 -26.30
N ILE A 228 -0.96 22.19 -26.30
CA ILE A 228 -0.36 23.05 -25.28
C ILE A 228 -1.33 23.10 -24.09
N VAL A 229 -0.80 22.85 -22.90
CA VAL A 229 -1.57 22.90 -21.66
C VAL A 229 -1.15 24.12 -20.87
N GLN A 230 -2.07 25.07 -20.73
CA GLN A 230 -1.89 26.25 -19.91
C GLN A 230 -2.66 26.12 -18.59
N TYR A 231 -2.12 26.72 -17.53
CA TYR A 231 -2.77 26.77 -16.23
C TYR A 231 -2.79 28.18 -15.63
N ASP A 232 -3.80 28.46 -14.83
CA ASP A 232 -3.93 29.68 -14.04
C ASP A 232 -4.46 29.32 -12.64
N ILE A 233 -3.75 29.73 -11.59
CA ILE A 233 -4.13 29.40 -10.21
C ILE A 233 -4.93 30.57 -9.66
N LYS A 234 -6.25 30.39 -9.51
CA LYS A 234 -7.14 31.40 -8.93
C LYS A 234 -7.09 31.43 -7.42
N LYS A 235 -6.89 30.27 -6.79
CA LYS A 235 -6.81 30.12 -5.34
C LYS A 235 -5.91 28.95 -4.98
N ASP A 236 -4.87 29.19 -4.20
CA ASP A 236 -3.97 28.16 -3.72
C ASP A 236 -4.04 28.02 -2.19
N THR A 237 -4.53 26.87 -1.73
CA THR A 237 -4.57 26.48 -0.32
C THR A 237 -3.85 25.16 -0.06
N ILE A 238 -3.49 24.43 -1.11
CA ILE A 238 -2.91 23.07 -1.00
C ILE A 238 -1.48 22.98 -1.55
N GLY A 239 -0.93 24.07 -2.11
CA GLY A 239 0.39 24.10 -2.75
C GLY A 239 0.33 23.65 -4.20
N LEU A 240 -0.65 24.15 -4.97
CA LEU A 240 -0.76 23.89 -6.41
C LEU A 240 0.49 24.36 -7.16
N GLN A 241 1.01 25.54 -6.81
CA GLN A 241 2.20 26.07 -7.47
C GLN A 241 3.44 25.21 -7.18
N ASP A 242 3.62 24.80 -5.93
CA ASP A 242 4.72 23.92 -5.51
C ASP A 242 4.61 22.55 -6.20
N ALA A 243 3.40 21.99 -6.29
CA ALA A 243 3.15 20.72 -6.96
C ALA A 243 3.49 20.75 -8.46
N ILE A 244 3.21 21.85 -9.15
CA ILE A 244 3.55 22.02 -10.57
C ILE A 244 5.07 22.13 -10.75
N ASN A 245 5.74 22.86 -9.87
CA ASN A 245 7.20 23.06 -9.94
C ASN A 245 7.96 21.77 -9.59
N ASP A 246 7.65 21.16 -8.44
CA ASP A 246 8.35 19.99 -7.89
C ASP A 246 8.16 18.72 -8.75
N HIS A 247 7.02 18.61 -9.46
CA HIS A 247 6.65 17.42 -10.24
C HIS A 247 6.45 17.71 -11.73
N SER A 248 7.18 18.70 -12.25
CA SER A 248 7.16 19.09 -13.66
C SER A 248 7.40 17.91 -14.61
N ASP A 249 8.35 17.03 -14.30
CA ASP A 249 8.62 15.81 -15.07
C ASP A 249 7.40 14.89 -15.23
N MET A 250 6.58 14.74 -14.18
CA MET A 250 5.37 13.90 -14.21
C MET A 250 4.31 14.52 -15.12
N LEU A 251 4.15 15.84 -15.03
CA LEU A 251 3.19 16.61 -15.81
C LEU A 251 3.59 16.65 -17.28
N GLU A 252 4.88 16.80 -17.58
CA GLU A 252 5.43 16.79 -18.94
C GLU A 252 5.28 15.43 -19.60
N LYS A 253 5.58 14.33 -18.91
CA LYS A 253 5.32 12.97 -19.43
C LYS A 253 3.86 12.75 -19.81
N THR A 254 2.95 13.35 -19.06
CA THR A 254 1.50 13.24 -19.28
C THR A 254 1.05 14.09 -20.47
N CYS A 255 1.56 15.33 -20.57
CA CYS A 255 1.14 16.31 -21.57
C CYS A 255 1.97 16.26 -22.86
N ARG A 256 3.07 15.50 -22.85
CA ARG A 256 4.15 15.46 -23.87
C ARG A 256 4.90 16.79 -24.04
N ARG A 257 4.58 17.79 -23.20
CA ARG A 257 5.10 19.15 -23.19
C ARG A 257 5.01 19.74 -21.78
N PRO A 258 5.86 20.72 -21.42
CA PRO A 258 5.76 21.41 -20.15
C PRO A 258 4.43 22.16 -20.04
N LEU A 259 3.92 22.28 -18.82
CA LEU A 259 2.78 23.13 -18.52
C LEU A 259 3.21 24.59 -18.55
N GLU A 260 2.42 25.42 -19.20
CA GLU A 260 2.69 26.84 -19.34
C GLU A 260 1.77 27.67 -18.45
N LEU A 261 2.29 28.76 -17.88
CA LEU A 261 1.44 29.77 -17.27
C LEU A 261 0.54 30.38 -18.34
N ARG A 262 -0.72 30.62 -17.99
CA ARG A 262 -1.70 31.23 -18.89
C ARG A 262 -1.15 32.54 -19.46
N SER A 263 -1.13 32.62 -20.78
CA SER A 263 -0.67 33.79 -21.54
C SER A 263 -1.65 34.08 -22.67
N ASP A 264 -1.65 35.33 -23.15
CA ASP A 264 -2.49 35.78 -24.27
C ASP A 264 -1.84 35.37 -25.60
N VAL A 265 -1.76 34.06 -25.85
CA VAL A 265 -1.25 33.51 -27.11
C VAL A 265 -2.37 33.42 -28.14
N SER A 266 -2.07 33.65 -29.42
CA SER A 266 -3.01 33.61 -30.54
C SER A 266 -3.45 32.20 -30.98
N ASN A 267 -3.18 31.17 -30.18
CA ASN A 267 -3.51 29.79 -30.51
C ASN A 267 -5.00 29.51 -30.32
N GLU A 268 -5.54 28.61 -31.14
CA GLU A 268 -6.95 28.20 -31.08
C GLU A 268 -7.23 27.50 -29.74
N VAL A 269 -8.19 28.02 -28.97
CA VAL A 269 -8.59 27.46 -27.68
C VAL A 269 -9.49 26.25 -27.93
N ILE A 270 -9.01 25.07 -27.56
CA ILE A 270 -9.79 23.83 -27.63
C ILE A 270 -10.73 23.75 -26.43
N SER A 271 -10.24 24.10 -25.23
CA SER A 271 -11.04 24.16 -24.01
C SER A 271 -10.39 25.09 -22.98
N ASP A 272 -11.22 25.68 -22.11
CA ASP A 272 -10.82 26.55 -21.00
C ASP A 272 -11.80 26.31 -19.86
N GLU A 273 -11.38 25.51 -18.87
CA GLU A 273 -12.26 25.05 -17.78
C GLU A 273 -11.62 25.27 -16.42
N GLU A 274 -12.46 25.69 -15.46
CA GLU A 274 -12.08 25.84 -14.07
C GLU A 274 -12.36 24.55 -13.29
N PHE A 275 -11.39 24.14 -12.48
CA PHE A 275 -11.46 22.97 -11.63
C PHE A 275 -11.22 23.33 -10.17
N SER A 276 -12.06 22.78 -9.29
CA SER A 276 -11.81 22.76 -7.86
C SER A 276 -11.05 21.49 -7.47
N ILE A 277 -9.94 21.67 -6.76
CA ILE A 277 -9.15 20.61 -6.15
C ILE A 277 -9.11 20.91 -4.66
N ASN A 278 -9.92 20.18 -3.89
CA ASN A 278 -10.21 20.51 -2.48
C ASN A 278 -10.67 21.97 -2.36
N ASP A 279 -9.97 22.80 -1.58
CA ASP A 279 -10.28 24.22 -1.38
C ASP A 279 -9.54 25.17 -2.33
N SER A 280 -8.77 24.62 -3.28
CA SER A 280 -8.00 25.36 -4.28
C SER A 280 -8.70 25.36 -5.65
N ILE A 281 -8.44 26.39 -6.44
CA ILE A 281 -9.07 26.61 -7.75
C ILE A 281 -7.98 26.83 -8.79
N ILE A 282 -8.02 26.00 -9.83
CA ILE A 282 -7.11 26.05 -10.99
C ILE A 282 -7.92 26.05 -12.27
N THR A 283 -7.61 26.97 -13.17
CA THR A 283 -8.14 26.97 -14.54
C THR A 283 -7.14 26.27 -15.45
N LEU A 284 -7.59 25.29 -16.21
CA LEU A 284 -6.80 24.56 -17.19
C LEU A 284 -7.32 24.87 -18.59
N ARG A 285 -6.40 25.26 -19.47
CA ARG A 285 -6.69 25.64 -20.86
C ARG A 285 -5.91 24.74 -21.79
N LEU A 286 -6.60 24.11 -22.74
CA LEU A 286 -5.99 23.36 -23.84
C LEU A 286 -5.99 24.22 -25.09
N LEU A 287 -4.82 24.40 -25.69
CA LEU A 287 -4.66 25.08 -26.97
C LEU A 287 -4.20 24.08 -28.01
N LYS A 288 -4.66 24.29 -29.23
CA LYS A 288 -4.13 23.60 -30.40
C LYS A 288 -2.72 24.14 -30.69
N LEU A 289 -1.83 23.23 -31.09
CA LEU A 289 -0.50 23.63 -31.55
C LEU A 289 -0.59 24.50 -32.81
#